data_AF-A0A347TH24-F1
#
_entry.id   AF-A0A347TH24-F1
#
_cell.length_a   1.000
_cell.length_b   1.000
_cell.length_c   1.000
_cell.angle_alpha   90.00
_cell.angle_beta   90.00
_cell.angle_gamma   90.00
#
_symmetry.space_group_name_H-M   'P 1'
#
loop_
_entity.id
_entity.type
_entity.pdbx_description
1 polymer ?
#
loop_
_entity_poly.entity_id
_entity_poly.type
_entity_poly.pdbx_seq_one_letter_code
_entity_poly.pdbx_strand_id
1 'polypeptide(L)'
;MTKLKGCGLGLRSDFLLDLKHNNFSPDWWEVTPENWMHMPRVYEKAFEQEVFSKPTVAHGLSLSIGSIDKLNKEFVKKIKEFLDRYNIEFYSEHLSFSSLNNMQTYELLPLPMTKRMVNIISDRVKEVEDIIQRNLILENATYYLIPYANMREVDFINEVLEKSGAKMLLDVNNVFVNSVNHSFKARDFIDQIDKSKIAYMHIAGHYFDEESNLRIDSHGMPICSGVWKLLEYTLKQINAPVMIERDNNIPPLSELEKEYLHMKNIVKEVQNG
;
A
#
# COMPACT_ATOMS: atom_id res chain seq x y z
N MET A 1 11.12 -11.70 -14.14
CA MET A 1 10.21 -10.68 -13.60
C MET A 1 8.82 -11.25 -13.58
N THR A 2 8.28 -11.43 -12.38
CA THR A 2 6.91 -11.92 -12.18
C THR A 2 5.96 -10.83 -12.62
N LYS A 3 5.19 -11.07 -13.68
CA LYS A 3 4.19 -10.09 -14.14
C LYS A 3 2.96 -10.21 -13.22
N LEU A 4 2.91 -9.38 -12.19
CA LEU A 4 1.74 -9.26 -11.31
C LEU A 4 0.50 -8.93 -12.15
N LYS A 5 -0.58 -9.69 -11.99
CA LYS A 5 -1.81 -9.56 -12.78
C LYS A 5 -3.00 -9.99 -11.94
N GLY A 6 -4.16 -9.41 -12.26
CA GLY A 6 -5.42 -9.76 -11.61
C GLY A 6 -5.55 -9.13 -10.24
N CYS A 7 -6.28 -9.81 -9.37
CA CYS A 7 -6.71 -9.31 -8.08
C CYS A 7 -5.92 -9.96 -6.93
N GLY A 8 -5.50 -9.14 -5.98
CA GLY A 8 -4.77 -9.57 -4.79
C GLY A 8 -5.62 -9.50 -3.52
N LEU A 9 -5.12 -10.14 -2.48
CA LEU A 9 -5.58 -9.98 -1.10
C LEU A 9 -4.35 -9.92 -0.19
N GLY A 10 -4.41 -9.14 0.89
CA GLY A 10 -3.38 -9.19 1.93
C GLY A 10 -3.45 -10.51 2.71
N LEU A 11 -2.34 -11.25 2.83
CA LEU A 11 -2.25 -12.46 3.63
C LEU A 11 -2.15 -12.10 5.11
N ARG A 12 -3.04 -12.66 5.95
CA ARG A 12 -3.10 -12.37 7.38
C ARG A 12 -3.04 -13.65 8.22
N SER A 13 -2.44 -13.56 9.40
CA SER A 13 -2.37 -14.67 10.36
C SER A 13 -3.75 -15.18 10.79
N ASP A 14 -4.73 -14.29 10.80
CA ASP A 14 -6.12 -14.51 11.25
C ASP A 14 -6.83 -15.62 10.47
N PHE A 15 -6.50 -15.79 9.19
CA PHE A 15 -7.11 -16.80 8.34
C PHE A 15 -6.10 -17.72 7.64
N LEU A 16 -4.78 -17.52 7.82
CA LEU A 16 -3.74 -18.29 7.14
C LEU A 16 -3.94 -19.81 7.32
N LEU A 17 -4.27 -20.25 8.54
CA LEU A 17 -4.44 -21.68 8.83
C LEU A 17 -5.77 -22.25 8.30
N ASP A 18 -6.72 -21.40 7.90
CA ASP A 18 -8.00 -21.82 7.34
C ASP A 18 -7.92 -22.03 5.82
N LEU A 19 -6.92 -21.45 5.14
CA LEU A 19 -6.75 -21.55 3.69
C LEU A 19 -6.66 -22.99 3.19
N LYS A 20 -6.01 -23.90 3.94
CA LYS A 20 -5.95 -25.34 3.61
C LYS A 20 -7.31 -26.05 3.54
N HIS A 21 -8.35 -25.44 4.11
CA HIS A 21 -9.70 -25.99 4.18
C HIS A 21 -10.71 -25.19 3.33
N ASN A 22 -10.24 -24.18 2.59
CA ASN A 22 -11.06 -23.33 1.74
C ASN A 22 -10.60 -23.44 0.28
N ASN A 23 -11.53 -23.28 -0.68
CA ASN A 23 -11.24 -23.24 -2.11
C ASN A 23 -10.92 -21.82 -2.61
N PHE A 24 -11.11 -20.81 -1.77
CA PHE A 24 -10.81 -19.43 -2.08
C PHE A 24 -9.29 -19.23 -2.25
N SER A 25 -8.90 -18.68 -3.40
CA SER A 25 -7.51 -18.36 -3.70
C SER A 25 -7.45 -17.08 -4.53
N PRO A 26 -6.81 -16.01 -4.05
CA PRO A 26 -6.59 -14.81 -4.84
C PRO A 26 -5.55 -15.06 -5.94
N ASP A 27 -5.47 -14.16 -6.93
CA ASP A 27 -4.52 -14.29 -8.03
C ASP A 27 -3.07 -14.04 -7.54
N TRP A 28 -2.90 -13.29 -6.45
CA TRP A 28 -1.63 -13.02 -5.77
C TRP A 28 -1.83 -12.58 -4.32
N TRP A 29 -0.78 -12.68 -3.50
CA TRP A 29 -0.76 -12.25 -2.10
C TRP A 29 0.04 -10.97 -1.89
N GLU A 30 -0.34 -10.18 -0.90
CA GLU A 30 0.57 -9.21 -0.28
C GLU A 30 0.89 -9.63 1.15
N VAL A 31 2.14 -9.45 1.56
CA VAL A 31 2.61 -9.72 2.92
C VAL A 31 3.28 -8.48 3.51
N THR A 32 3.10 -8.26 4.81
CA THR A 32 3.83 -7.21 5.54
C THR A 32 5.07 -7.81 6.20
N PRO A 33 6.29 -7.54 5.70
CA PRO A 33 7.50 -8.18 6.22
C PRO A 33 7.64 -8.09 7.74
N GLU A 34 7.30 -6.96 8.34
CA GLU A 34 7.36 -6.71 9.78
C GLU A 34 6.49 -7.67 10.60
N ASN A 35 5.35 -8.10 10.05
CA ASN A 35 4.46 -9.07 10.69
C ASN A 35 4.97 -10.51 10.54
N TRP A 36 5.76 -10.79 9.50
CA TRP A 36 6.14 -12.16 9.11
C TRP A 36 7.61 -12.52 9.39
N MET A 37 8.53 -11.54 9.52
CA MET A 37 9.95 -11.77 9.81
C MET A 37 10.18 -12.54 11.12
N HIS A 38 9.31 -12.32 12.10
CA HIS A 38 9.37 -12.95 13.42
C HIS A 38 8.12 -13.79 13.71
N MET A 39 7.49 -14.32 12.65
CA MET A 39 6.27 -15.10 12.79
C MET A 39 6.45 -16.31 13.72
N PRO A 40 5.44 -16.65 14.53
CA PRO A 40 5.45 -17.89 15.29
C PRO A 40 5.61 -19.12 14.38
N ARG A 41 6.39 -20.10 14.83
CA ARG A 41 6.69 -21.34 14.07
C ARG A 41 5.45 -22.12 13.62
N VAL A 42 4.32 -21.96 14.31
CA VAL A 42 3.03 -22.59 13.93
C VAL A 42 2.54 -22.10 12.56
N TYR A 43 2.89 -20.88 12.15
CA TYR A 43 2.48 -20.31 10.87
C TYR A 43 3.49 -20.57 9.75
N GLU A 44 4.76 -20.81 10.06
CA GLU A 44 5.87 -20.85 9.09
C GLU A 44 5.57 -21.75 7.88
N LYS A 45 5.16 -23.00 8.12
CA LYS A 45 4.86 -23.94 7.03
C LYS A 45 3.69 -23.48 6.16
N ALA A 46 2.62 -22.95 6.77
CA ALA A 46 1.45 -22.49 6.03
C ALA A 46 1.77 -21.23 5.23
N PHE A 47 2.54 -20.30 5.81
CA PHE A 47 3.00 -19.09 5.15
C PHE A 47 3.87 -19.42 3.94
N GLU A 48 4.88 -20.28 4.12
CA GLU A 48 5.76 -20.70 3.02
C GLU A 48 4.97 -21.40 1.90
N GLN A 49 4.00 -22.25 2.25
CA GLN A 49 3.12 -22.87 1.25
C GLN A 49 2.39 -21.83 0.40
N GLU A 50 1.79 -20.82 1.03
CA GLU A 50 1.06 -19.78 0.30
C GLU A 50 1.99 -18.90 -0.54
N VAL A 51 3.07 -18.39 0.06
CA VAL A 51 3.99 -17.46 -0.59
C VAL A 51 4.77 -18.10 -1.74
N PHE A 52 5.09 -19.39 -1.66
CA PHE A 52 5.74 -20.11 -2.77
C PHE A 52 4.74 -20.61 -3.83
N SER A 53 3.45 -20.69 -3.52
CA SER A 53 2.44 -21.22 -4.46
C SER A 53 1.97 -20.22 -5.52
N LYS A 54 2.08 -18.91 -5.25
CA LYS A 54 1.57 -17.85 -6.13
C LYS A 54 2.38 -16.57 -6.01
N PRO A 55 2.28 -15.63 -6.98
CA PRO A 55 2.97 -14.35 -6.88
C PRO A 55 2.66 -13.67 -5.56
N THR A 56 3.71 -13.15 -4.92
CA THR A 56 3.60 -12.44 -3.65
C THR A 56 4.38 -11.14 -3.75
N VAL A 57 3.79 -10.05 -3.25
CA VAL A 57 4.42 -8.75 -3.08
C VAL A 57 4.59 -8.43 -1.60
N ALA A 58 5.53 -7.54 -1.27
CA ALA A 58 5.74 -7.09 0.09
C ALA A 58 5.35 -5.60 0.21
N HIS A 59 4.64 -5.27 1.27
CA HIS A 59 4.30 -3.90 1.62
C HIS A 59 4.70 -3.63 3.08
N GLY A 60 5.61 -2.68 3.29
CA GLY A 60 6.16 -2.33 4.60
C GLY A 60 5.47 -1.13 5.25
N LEU A 61 5.62 -1.06 6.57
CA LEU A 61 4.99 -0.06 7.43
C LEU A 61 6.02 0.85 8.15
N SER A 62 7.28 0.41 8.21
CA SER A 62 8.25 0.92 9.19
C SER A 62 9.48 1.60 8.60
N LEU A 63 9.63 1.66 7.26
CA LEU A 63 10.80 2.30 6.63
C LEU A 63 10.93 3.77 6.99
N SER A 64 9.78 4.45 7.14
CA SER A 64 9.71 5.86 7.54
C SER A 64 10.56 6.75 6.61
N ILE A 65 10.34 6.60 5.29
CA ILE A 65 11.20 7.20 4.25
C ILE A 65 11.30 8.72 4.37
N GLY A 66 10.28 9.37 4.93
CA GLY A 66 10.22 10.80 5.16
C GLY A 66 10.65 11.28 6.55
N SER A 67 11.22 10.43 7.42
CA SER A 67 11.65 10.87 8.76
C SER A 67 12.73 11.95 8.69
N ILE A 68 12.93 12.74 9.76
CA ILE A 68 14.12 13.60 9.86
C ILE A 68 15.37 12.82 10.28
N ASP A 69 15.18 11.63 10.85
CA ASP A 69 16.27 10.78 11.32
C ASP A 69 17.05 10.17 10.14
N LYS A 70 18.23 9.61 10.43
CA LYS A 70 18.98 8.87 9.40
C LYS A 70 18.20 7.60 9.02
N LEU A 71 18.28 7.23 7.74
CA LEU A 71 17.73 5.97 7.26
C LEU A 71 18.27 4.80 8.10
N ASN A 72 17.38 3.95 8.61
CA ASN A 72 17.76 2.77 9.36
C ASN A 72 18.25 1.67 8.41
N LYS A 73 19.53 1.71 8.04
CA LYS A 73 20.12 0.77 7.08
C LYS A 73 20.09 -0.69 7.55
N GLU A 74 20.12 -0.92 8.86
CA GLU A 74 20.01 -2.27 9.41
C GLU A 74 18.61 -2.85 9.21
N PHE A 75 17.56 -2.03 9.36
CA PHE A 75 16.20 -2.43 9.01
C PHE A 75 16.07 -2.74 7.50
N VAL A 76 16.61 -1.89 6.63
CA VAL A 76 16.54 -2.11 5.17
C VAL A 76 17.26 -3.41 4.76
N LYS A 77 18.38 -3.76 5.42
CA LYS A 77 19.05 -5.06 5.20
C LYS A 77 18.18 -6.24 5.62
N LYS A 78 17.48 -6.16 6.75
CA LYS A 78 16.52 -7.21 7.16
C LYS A 78 15.37 -7.37 6.17
N ILE A 79 14.88 -6.26 5.63
CA ILE A 79 13.89 -6.27 4.54
C ILE A 79 14.47 -7.01 3.34
N LYS A 80 15.69 -6.68 2.90
CA LYS A 80 16.35 -7.43 1.82
C LYS A 80 16.43 -8.93 2.10
N GLU A 81 16.86 -9.33 3.29
CA GLU A 81 16.96 -10.74 3.67
C GLU A 81 15.59 -11.46 3.56
N PHE A 82 14.51 -10.80 4.00
CA PHE A 82 13.15 -11.32 3.87
C PHE A 82 12.72 -11.43 2.40
N LEU A 83 12.92 -10.37 1.60
CA LEU A 83 12.57 -10.36 0.18
C LEU A 83 13.35 -11.42 -0.59
N ASP A 84 14.63 -11.62 -0.29
CA ASP A 84 15.47 -12.64 -0.91
C ASP A 84 15.05 -14.06 -0.50
N ARG A 85 14.74 -14.29 0.79
CA ARG A 85 14.29 -15.61 1.30
C ARG A 85 13.03 -16.09 0.58
N TYR A 86 12.09 -15.20 0.33
CA TYR A 86 10.79 -15.52 -0.26
C TYR A 86 10.68 -15.19 -1.75
N ASN A 87 11.79 -14.82 -2.39
CA ASN A 87 11.85 -14.44 -3.81
C ASN A 87 10.81 -13.38 -4.21
N ILE A 88 10.63 -12.37 -3.35
CA ILE A 88 9.70 -11.27 -3.56
C ILE A 88 10.42 -10.18 -4.40
N GLU A 89 9.79 -9.77 -5.50
CA GLU A 89 10.34 -8.78 -6.43
C GLU A 89 9.82 -7.36 -6.16
N PHE A 90 8.60 -7.24 -5.66
CA PHE A 90 7.92 -5.97 -5.41
C PHE A 90 7.97 -5.66 -3.91
N TYR A 91 8.55 -4.51 -3.56
CA TYR A 91 8.50 -3.98 -2.20
C TYR A 91 8.00 -2.54 -2.23
N SER A 92 6.89 -2.30 -1.56
CA SER A 92 6.29 -0.98 -1.39
C SER A 92 6.40 -0.50 0.06
N GLU A 93 6.42 0.81 0.23
CA GLU A 93 6.42 1.50 1.52
C GLU A 93 5.63 2.80 1.41
N HIS A 94 5.17 3.28 2.56
CA HIS A 94 4.40 4.51 2.62
C HIS A 94 5.27 5.74 2.33
N LEU A 95 4.72 6.67 1.55
CA LEU A 95 5.25 8.03 1.43
C LEU A 95 4.85 8.84 2.67
N SER A 96 5.42 8.47 3.82
CA SER A 96 5.15 9.06 5.12
C SER A 96 6.41 9.02 5.99
N PHE A 97 6.27 9.41 7.26
CA PHE A 97 7.22 8.98 8.29
C PHE A 97 6.48 8.29 9.44
N SER A 98 7.01 7.17 9.89
CA SER A 98 6.52 6.38 11.02
C SER A 98 7.52 6.30 12.17
N SER A 99 8.52 7.20 12.17
CA SER A 99 9.53 7.29 13.22
C SER A 99 10.00 8.74 13.46
N LEU A 100 10.25 9.05 14.73
CA LEU A 100 10.74 10.35 15.18
C LEU A 100 11.69 10.17 16.38
N ASN A 101 12.83 10.87 16.37
CA ASN A 101 13.87 10.79 17.40
C ASN A 101 14.35 9.33 17.62
N ASN A 102 14.50 8.57 16.54
CA ASN A 102 14.87 7.15 16.52
C ASN A 102 13.87 6.22 17.23
N MET A 103 12.63 6.65 17.44
CA MET A 103 11.54 5.81 17.97
C MET A 103 10.47 5.61 16.91
N GLN A 104 9.92 4.39 16.83
CA GLN A 104 8.76 4.11 15.99
C GLN A 104 7.51 4.73 16.60
N THR A 105 6.75 5.46 15.79
CA THR A 105 5.45 6.03 16.18
C THR A 105 4.32 5.06 15.90
N TYR A 106 4.52 4.09 14.99
CA TYR A 106 3.49 3.16 14.48
C TYR A 106 2.30 3.87 13.83
N GLU A 107 2.47 5.16 13.52
CA GLU A 107 1.49 6.03 12.90
C GLU A 107 2.11 6.57 11.62
N LEU A 108 1.32 6.65 10.54
CA LEU A 108 1.75 7.24 9.28
C LEU A 108 1.62 8.76 9.36
N LEU A 109 2.73 9.44 9.63
CA LEU A 109 2.74 10.87 9.84
C LEU A 109 2.91 11.64 8.52
N PRO A 110 2.23 12.80 8.40
CA PRO A 110 2.14 13.57 7.17
C PRO A 110 3.43 14.30 6.83
N LEU A 111 3.79 14.31 5.55
CA LEU A 111 5.01 14.96 5.09
C LEU A 111 4.80 16.44 4.76
N PRO A 112 5.79 17.30 5.04
CA PRO A 112 5.80 18.63 4.46
C PRO A 112 5.93 18.53 2.93
N MET A 113 4.88 18.93 2.20
CA MET A 113 4.85 18.86 0.73
C MET A 113 5.66 20.02 0.15
N THR A 114 6.98 19.86 0.13
CA THR A 114 7.95 20.88 -0.30
C THR A 114 9.06 20.33 -1.18
N LYS A 115 9.65 21.19 -2.01
CA LYS A 115 10.81 20.86 -2.85
C LYS A 115 11.99 20.27 -2.06
N ARG A 116 12.22 20.75 -0.84
CA ARG A 116 13.27 20.21 0.05
C ARG A 116 12.96 18.76 0.42
N MET A 117 11.70 18.48 0.74
CA MET A 117 11.27 17.13 1.11
C MET A 117 11.32 16.17 -0.07
N VAL A 118 10.97 16.64 -1.28
CA VAL A 118 11.15 15.85 -2.52
C VAL A 118 12.60 15.41 -2.68
N ASN A 119 13.56 16.32 -2.48
CA ASN A 119 14.98 15.97 -2.58
C ASN A 119 15.40 14.91 -1.55
N ILE A 120 15.03 15.10 -0.29
CA ILE A 120 15.38 14.17 0.81
C ILE A 120 14.84 12.77 0.53
N ILE A 121 13.57 12.66 0.18
CA ILE A 121 12.93 11.38 -0.10
C ILE A 121 13.57 10.74 -1.33
N SER A 122 13.80 11.52 -2.40
CA SER A 122 14.37 10.98 -3.64
C SER A 122 15.79 10.43 -3.45
N ASP A 123 16.61 11.06 -2.62
CA ASP A 123 17.96 10.57 -2.32
C ASP A 123 17.89 9.31 -1.45
N ARG A 124 16.95 9.23 -0.50
CA ARG A 124 16.76 8.04 0.32
C ARG A 124 16.17 6.85 -0.44
N VAL A 125 15.29 7.09 -1.40
CA VAL A 125 14.81 6.03 -2.30
C VAL A 125 16.02 5.33 -2.92
N LYS A 126 16.97 6.09 -3.46
CA LYS A 126 18.20 5.52 -4.05
C LYS A 126 19.03 4.76 -3.02
N GLU A 127 19.21 5.30 -1.81
CA GLU A 127 19.91 4.58 -0.74
C GLU A 127 19.22 3.25 -0.36
N VAL A 128 17.89 3.22 -0.37
CA VAL A 128 17.11 2.00 -0.10
C VAL A 128 17.26 1.01 -1.24
N GLU A 129 17.06 1.45 -2.49
CA GLU A 129 17.21 0.64 -3.70
C GLU A 129 18.62 0.05 -3.83
N ASP A 130 19.66 0.82 -3.49
CA ASP A 130 21.05 0.36 -3.41
C ASP A 130 21.23 -0.75 -2.37
N ILE A 131 20.45 -0.78 -1.30
CA ILE A 131 20.52 -1.85 -0.31
C ILE A 131 19.68 -3.04 -0.76
N ILE A 132 18.39 -2.84 -1.10
CA ILE A 132 17.45 -3.93 -1.42
C ILE A 132 17.67 -4.55 -2.80
N GLN A 133 18.42 -3.87 -3.68
CA GLN A 133 18.76 -4.27 -5.04
C GLN A 133 17.54 -4.50 -5.95
N ARG A 134 16.51 -3.68 -5.76
CA ARG A 134 15.21 -3.70 -6.45
C ARG A 134 14.65 -2.28 -6.47
N ASN A 135 13.71 -1.99 -7.37
CA ASN A 135 13.02 -0.70 -7.36
C ASN A 135 12.09 -0.60 -6.15
N LEU A 136 12.10 0.54 -5.48
CA LEU A 136 11.16 0.84 -4.40
C LEU A 136 9.85 1.35 -5.00
N ILE A 137 8.76 0.94 -4.38
CA ILE A 137 7.41 1.39 -4.70
C ILE A 137 6.93 2.28 -3.54
N LEU A 138 6.41 3.47 -3.84
CA LEU A 138 5.92 4.39 -2.82
C LEU A 138 4.40 4.47 -2.86
N GLU A 139 3.77 4.51 -1.70
CA GLU A 139 2.33 4.61 -1.57
C GLU A 139 1.86 5.99 -1.09
N ASN A 140 0.76 6.50 -1.62
CA ASN A 140 0.10 7.69 -1.08
C ASN A 140 -0.59 7.36 0.25
N ALA A 141 -0.14 8.00 1.33
CA ALA A 141 -0.74 7.85 2.66
C ALA A 141 -1.89 8.85 2.89
N THR A 142 -2.78 8.51 3.82
CA THR A 142 -3.72 9.49 4.37
C THR A 142 -3.03 10.50 5.27
N TYR A 143 -3.63 11.68 5.43
CA TYR A 143 -3.15 12.69 6.36
C TYR A 143 -4.30 13.50 6.97
N TYR A 144 -4.16 13.86 8.25
CA TYR A 144 -5.18 14.62 9.00
C TYR A 144 -4.75 16.05 9.30
N LEU A 145 -3.44 16.31 9.25
CA LEU A 145 -2.85 17.62 9.41
C LEU A 145 -1.72 17.75 8.39
N ILE A 146 -1.56 18.90 7.76
CA ILE A 146 -0.36 19.18 6.97
C ILE A 146 0.52 20.11 7.80
N PRO A 147 1.75 19.69 8.18
CA PRO A 147 2.64 20.55 8.96
C PRO A 147 2.98 21.86 8.23
N TYR A 148 3.28 21.75 6.93
CA TYR A 148 3.55 22.86 6.01
C TYR A 148 3.54 22.34 4.57
N ALA A 149 2.86 23.02 3.65
CA ALA A 149 2.85 22.67 2.22
C ALA A 149 2.95 23.91 1.33
N ASN A 150 3.75 23.80 0.28
CA ASN A 150 3.79 24.76 -0.83
C ASN A 150 3.55 24.11 -2.20
N MET A 151 3.12 22.84 -2.19
CA MET A 151 2.74 22.03 -3.35
C MET A 151 1.43 21.31 -3.01
N ARG A 152 0.63 20.98 -4.02
CA ARG A 152 -0.50 20.05 -3.85
C ARG A 152 0.07 18.64 -3.68
N GLU A 153 -0.69 17.75 -3.03
CA GLU A 153 -0.29 16.35 -2.81
C GLU A 153 0.12 15.65 -4.11
N VAL A 154 -0.71 15.75 -5.15
CA VAL A 154 -0.43 15.12 -6.45
C VAL A 154 0.84 15.67 -7.12
N ASP A 155 1.12 16.97 -6.98
CA ASP A 155 2.33 17.59 -7.53
C ASP A 155 3.56 17.09 -6.76
N PHE A 156 3.46 17.00 -5.44
CA PHE A 156 4.52 16.50 -4.57
C PHE A 156 4.86 15.04 -4.90
N ILE A 157 3.85 14.17 -4.99
CA ILE A 157 4.04 12.75 -5.32
C ILE A 157 4.66 12.61 -6.71
N ASN A 158 4.11 13.27 -7.73
CA ASN A 158 4.65 13.21 -9.09
C ASN A 158 6.13 13.65 -9.13
N GLU A 159 6.48 14.70 -8.41
CA GLU A 159 7.86 15.19 -8.37
C GLU A 159 8.82 14.20 -7.66
N VAL A 160 8.37 13.54 -6.59
CA VAL A 160 9.12 12.45 -5.93
C VAL A 160 9.34 11.30 -6.91
N LEU A 161 8.30 10.84 -7.60
CA LEU A 161 8.38 9.70 -8.54
C LEU A 161 9.23 10.01 -9.77
N GLU A 162 9.19 11.25 -10.26
CA GLU A 162 10.03 11.72 -11.35
C GLU A 162 11.51 11.72 -10.94
N LYS A 163 11.82 12.36 -9.81
CA LYS A 163 13.20 12.56 -9.37
C LYS A 163 13.88 11.30 -8.83
N SER A 164 13.13 10.46 -8.12
CA SER A 164 13.66 9.25 -7.49
C SER A 164 13.75 8.07 -8.47
N GLY A 165 12.83 7.99 -9.43
CA GLY A 165 12.68 6.81 -10.28
C GLY A 165 11.77 5.72 -9.68
N ALA A 166 11.32 5.88 -8.44
CA ALA A 166 10.40 4.96 -7.78
C ALA A 166 9.13 4.72 -8.59
N LYS A 167 8.51 3.56 -8.35
CA LYS A 167 7.15 3.27 -8.80
C LYS A 167 6.14 3.65 -7.72
N MET A 168 4.87 3.56 -8.05
CA MET A 168 3.79 3.91 -7.14
C MET A 168 2.85 2.74 -6.87
N LEU A 169 2.53 2.55 -5.60
CA LEU A 169 1.33 1.87 -5.15
C LEU A 169 0.27 2.96 -4.98
N LEU A 170 -0.78 2.93 -5.80
CA LEU A 170 -1.86 3.90 -5.68
C LEU A 170 -2.96 3.33 -4.78
N ASP A 171 -3.05 3.82 -3.56
CA ASP A 171 -4.17 3.51 -2.69
C ASP A 171 -5.36 4.41 -3.03
N VAL A 172 -6.40 3.78 -3.57
CA VAL A 172 -7.65 4.44 -3.99
C VAL A 172 -8.49 4.86 -2.78
N ASN A 173 -8.45 4.10 -1.70
CA ASN A 173 -9.09 4.47 -0.44
C ASN A 173 -8.45 5.74 0.14
N ASN A 174 -7.12 5.85 0.13
CA ASN A 174 -6.40 7.00 0.67
C ASN A 174 -6.69 8.27 -0.13
N VAL A 175 -6.76 8.16 -1.47
CA VAL A 175 -7.23 9.27 -2.32
C VAL A 175 -8.67 9.66 -1.94
N PHE A 176 -9.56 8.69 -1.73
CA PHE A 176 -10.94 8.98 -1.33
C PHE A 176 -11.00 9.67 0.04
N VAL A 177 -10.33 9.13 1.06
CA VAL A 177 -10.27 9.67 2.41
C VAL A 177 -9.73 11.10 2.40
N ASN A 178 -8.57 11.32 1.76
CA ASN A 178 -7.98 12.65 1.66
C ASN A 178 -8.90 13.62 0.92
N SER A 179 -9.56 13.18 -0.17
CA SER A 179 -10.47 14.04 -0.94
C SER A 179 -11.63 14.58 -0.10
N VAL A 180 -12.17 13.75 0.79
CA VAL A 180 -13.27 14.15 1.65
C VAL A 180 -12.78 15.00 2.82
N ASN A 181 -11.72 14.56 3.50
CA ASN A 181 -11.17 15.29 4.65
C ASN A 181 -10.65 16.69 4.26
N HIS A 182 -10.08 16.84 3.07
CA HIS A 182 -9.47 18.09 2.59
C HIS A 182 -10.29 18.80 1.51
N SER A 183 -11.52 18.35 1.25
CA SER A 183 -12.48 19.00 0.35
C SER A 183 -11.97 19.23 -1.09
N PHE A 184 -11.28 18.24 -1.67
CA PHE A 184 -10.91 18.23 -3.09
C PHE A 184 -11.62 17.10 -3.84
N LYS A 185 -11.54 17.10 -5.17
CA LYS A 185 -12.14 16.04 -5.99
C LYS A 185 -11.16 14.89 -6.18
N ALA A 186 -11.49 13.71 -5.69
CA ALA A 186 -10.68 12.51 -5.88
C ALA A 186 -10.37 12.22 -7.36
N ARG A 187 -11.35 12.44 -8.27
CA ARG A 187 -11.15 12.23 -9.71
C ARG A 187 -10.07 13.15 -10.29
N ASP A 188 -10.02 14.41 -9.85
CA ASP A 188 -9.00 15.35 -10.29
C ASP A 188 -7.60 14.87 -9.87
N PHE A 189 -7.46 14.23 -8.71
CA PHE A 189 -6.20 13.60 -8.29
C PHE A 189 -5.81 12.44 -9.23
N ILE A 190 -6.76 11.52 -9.50
CA ILE A 190 -6.55 10.37 -10.39
C ILE A 190 -6.21 10.82 -11.83
N ASP A 191 -6.80 11.92 -12.29
CA ASP A 191 -6.54 12.45 -13.62
C ASP A 191 -5.10 13.01 -13.75
N GLN A 192 -4.55 13.55 -12.66
CA GLN A 192 -3.27 14.26 -12.60
C GLN A 192 -2.07 13.42 -12.13
N ILE A 193 -2.27 12.33 -11.39
CA ILE A 193 -1.18 11.44 -10.97
C ILE A 193 -0.49 10.81 -12.18
N ASP A 194 0.84 10.63 -12.14
CA ASP A 194 1.58 10.00 -13.23
C ASP A 194 1.27 8.50 -13.32
N LYS A 195 0.30 8.19 -14.18
CA LYS A 195 -0.21 6.84 -14.46
C LYS A 195 0.89 5.88 -14.91
N SER A 196 1.98 6.37 -15.51
CA SER A 196 3.09 5.52 -15.99
C SER A 196 3.95 4.94 -14.86
N LYS A 197 3.79 5.48 -13.64
CA LYS A 197 4.52 5.06 -12.44
C LYS A 197 3.77 4.02 -11.63
N ILE A 198 2.46 3.84 -11.85
CA ILE A 198 1.62 2.94 -11.05
C ILE A 198 2.01 1.48 -11.33
N ALA A 199 2.45 0.79 -10.29
CA ALA A 199 2.79 -0.63 -10.31
C ALA A 199 1.58 -1.50 -9.98
N TYR A 200 0.82 -1.12 -8.94
CA TYR A 200 -0.42 -1.77 -8.52
C TYR A 200 -1.24 -0.80 -7.63
N MET A 201 -2.44 -1.22 -7.24
CA MET A 201 -3.39 -0.39 -6.50
C MET A 201 -3.92 -1.10 -5.26
N HIS A 202 -4.18 -0.32 -4.21
CA HIS A 202 -4.93 -0.77 -3.05
C HIS A 202 -6.36 -0.24 -3.07
N ILE A 203 -7.24 -1.03 -2.47
CA ILE A 203 -8.57 -0.61 -2.06
C ILE A 203 -8.86 -1.15 -0.65
N ALA A 204 -9.35 -0.29 0.21
CA ALA A 204 -9.71 -0.62 1.58
C ALA A 204 -11.00 0.11 1.99
N GLY A 205 -11.49 -0.19 3.19
CA GLY A 205 -12.52 0.61 3.83
C GLY A 205 -11.98 1.35 5.06
N HIS A 206 -12.57 2.51 5.31
CA HIS A 206 -12.17 3.46 6.36
C HIS A 206 -13.27 3.61 7.40
N TYR A 207 -12.88 4.02 8.60
CA TYR A 207 -13.78 4.41 9.68
C TYR A 207 -14.24 5.86 9.50
N PHE A 208 -15.45 6.17 9.91
CA PHE A 208 -15.93 7.55 10.01
C PHE A 208 -16.07 7.89 11.49
N ASP A 209 -15.25 8.84 11.94
CA ASP A 209 -15.31 9.38 13.29
C ASP A 209 -16.30 10.56 13.31
N GLU A 210 -17.43 10.35 13.98
CA GLU A 210 -18.50 11.35 14.10
C GLU A 210 -18.09 12.56 14.95
N GLU A 211 -17.19 12.39 15.93
CA GLU A 211 -16.80 13.46 16.85
C GLU A 211 -15.88 14.48 16.17
N SER A 212 -14.88 13.98 15.44
CA SER A 212 -13.97 14.83 14.66
C SER A 212 -14.49 15.15 13.26
N ASN A 213 -15.55 14.48 12.81
CA ASN A 213 -16.08 14.53 11.45
C ASN A 213 -15.00 14.21 10.39
N LEU A 214 -14.12 13.25 10.71
CA LEU A 214 -13.04 12.80 9.84
C LEU A 214 -13.26 11.35 9.42
N ARG A 215 -12.83 11.03 8.20
CA ARG A 215 -12.62 9.65 7.78
C ARG A 215 -11.24 9.22 8.23
N ILE A 216 -11.16 8.18 9.04
CA ILE A 216 -9.92 7.61 9.54
C ILE A 216 -9.61 6.34 8.76
N ASP A 217 -8.40 6.29 8.28
CA ASP A 217 -7.85 5.23 7.46
C ASP A 217 -7.53 3.97 8.26
N SER A 218 -8.59 3.33 8.75
CA SER A 218 -8.45 2.20 9.66
C SER A 218 -8.15 0.89 8.96
N HIS A 219 -8.38 0.79 7.64
CA HIS A 219 -8.32 -0.46 6.89
C HIS A 219 -9.02 -1.61 7.61
N GLY A 220 -10.13 -1.31 8.27
CA GLY A 220 -10.84 -2.25 9.13
C GLY A 220 -12.34 -2.25 8.97
N MET A 221 -12.85 -1.45 8.04
CA MET A 221 -14.28 -1.34 7.72
C MET A 221 -14.56 -1.88 6.32
N PRO A 222 -15.77 -2.42 6.05
CA PRO A 222 -16.16 -2.79 4.69
C PRO A 222 -15.96 -1.66 3.68
N ILE A 223 -15.57 -2.00 2.46
CA ILE A 223 -15.28 -1.01 1.42
C ILE A 223 -16.58 -0.30 1.02
N CYS A 224 -16.60 1.03 1.11
CA CYS A 224 -17.80 1.82 0.87
C CYS A 224 -18.03 2.10 -0.64
N SER A 225 -19.29 2.40 -1.01
CA SER A 225 -19.67 2.63 -2.41
C SER A 225 -18.91 3.76 -3.11
N GLY A 226 -18.43 4.75 -2.35
CA GLY A 226 -17.63 5.85 -2.87
C GLY A 226 -16.27 5.39 -3.38
N VAL A 227 -15.62 4.50 -2.62
CA VAL A 227 -14.31 3.93 -2.98
C VAL A 227 -14.46 2.98 -4.17
N TRP A 228 -15.49 2.12 -4.19
CA TRP A 228 -15.78 1.26 -5.36
C TRP A 228 -15.96 2.05 -6.65
N LYS A 229 -16.74 3.14 -6.62
CA LYS A 229 -16.93 4.03 -7.78
C LYS A 229 -15.65 4.74 -8.20
N LEU A 230 -14.77 5.06 -7.25
CA LEU A 230 -13.48 5.66 -7.56
C LEU A 230 -12.55 4.64 -8.21
N LEU A 231 -12.53 3.39 -7.72
CA LEU A 231 -11.79 2.29 -8.34
C LEU A 231 -12.24 2.06 -9.79
N GLU A 232 -13.54 1.98 -10.06
CA GLU A 232 -14.08 1.87 -11.43
C GLU A 232 -13.61 3.03 -12.32
N TYR A 233 -13.57 4.25 -11.78
CA TYR A 233 -13.09 5.43 -12.51
C TYR A 233 -11.59 5.34 -12.80
N THR A 234 -10.79 4.91 -11.83
CA THR A 234 -9.34 4.73 -11.94
C THR A 234 -8.99 3.64 -12.97
N LEU A 235 -9.67 2.50 -12.92
CA LEU A 235 -9.43 1.36 -13.83
C LEU A 235 -9.70 1.68 -15.31
N LYS A 236 -10.58 2.66 -15.61
CA LYS A 236 -10.80 3.13 -16.99
C LYS A 236 -9.59 3.87 -17.58
N GLN A 237 -8.66 4.30 -16.73
CA GLN A 237 -7.49 5.08 -17.13
C GLN A 237 -6.19 4.32 -16.89
N ILE A 238 -6.17 3.38 -15.95
CA ILE A 238 -4.99 2.66 -15.48
C ILE A 238 -5.25 1.17 -15.51
N ASN A 239 -4.42 0.44 -16.25
CA ASN A 239 -4.45 -1.02 -16.27
C ASN A 239 -3.36 -1.58 -15.34
N ALA A 240 -3.66 -1.65 -14.05
CA ALA A 240 -2.77 -2.19 -13.02
C ALA A 240 -3.50 -3.24 -12.14
N PRO A 241 -2.77 -4.19 -11.51
CA PRO A 241 -3.33 -5.09 -10.50
C PRO A 241 -3.94 -4.32 -9.33
N VAL A 242 -4.96 -4.88 -8.71
CA VAL A 242 -5.68 -4.28 -7.57
C VAL A 242 -5.72 -5.28 -6.42
N MET A 243 -5.55 -4.80 -5.20
CA MET A 243 -5.62 -5.61 -3.99
C MET A 243 -6.61 -5.03 -2.98
N ILE A 244 -7.33 -5.90 -2.29
CA ILE A 244 -8.03 -5.50 -1.07
C ILE A 244 -7.07 -5.52 0.10
N GLU A 245 -6.98 -4.38 0.78
CA GLU A 245 -6.25 -4.23 2.03
C GLU A 245 -7.21 -4.25 3.23
N ARG A 246 -6.89 -5.11 4.20
CA ARG A 246 -7.61 -5.26 5.46
C ARG A 246 -6.61 -5.58 6.57
N ASP A 247 -6.23 -4.58 7.33
CA ASP A 247 -5.21 -4.69 8.37
C ASP A 247 -5.78 -4.77 9.78
N ASN A 248 -6.94 -4.14 9.99
CA ASN A 248 -7.61 -4.11 11.27
C ASN A 248 -8.97 -4.79 11.19
N ASN A 249 -9.48 -5.26 12.33
CA ASN A 249 -10.80 -5.90 12.42
C ASN A 249 -11.04 -6.93 11.30
N ILE A 250 -10.04 -7.80 11.06
CA ILE A 250 -10.04 -8.74 9.93
C ILE A 250 -11.25 -9.68 10.07
N PRO A 251 -12.21 -9.63 9.13
CA PRO A 251 -13.39 -10.47 9.22
C PRO A 251 -13.05 -11.91 8.80
N PRO A 252 -13.96 -12.88 9.00
CA PRO A 252 -13.79 -14.22 8.47
C PRO A 252 -13.47 -14.21 6.97
N LEU A 253 -12.64 -15.14 6.51
CA LEU A 253 -12.19 -15.21 5.11
C LEU A 253 -13.36 -15.22 4.11
N SER A 254 -14.49 -15.83 4.47
CA SER A 254 -15.69 -15.89 3.63
C SER A 254 -16.36 -14.52 3.40
N GLU A 255 -16.10 -13.52 4.25
CA GLU A 255 -16.53 -12.14 4.03
C GLU A 255 -15.56 -11.39 3.13
N LEU A 256 -14.24 -11.56 3.33
CA LEU A 256 -13.22 -11.02 2.43
C LEU A 256 -13.36 -11.56 1.01
N GLU A 257 -13.69 -12.84 0.87
CA GLU A 257 -13.97 -13.47 -0.42
C GLU A 257 -15.09 -12.74 -1.19
N LYS A 258 -16.13 -12.25 -0.50
CA LYS A 258 -17.22 -11.51 -1.16
C LYS A 258 -16.73 -10.17 -1.72
N GLU A 259 -15.97 -9.41 -0.94
CA GLU A 259 -15.38 -8.16 -1.42
C GLU A 259 -14.40 -8.42 -2.57
N TYR A 260 -13.58 -9.47 -2.45
CA TYR A 260 -12.64 -9.88 -3.49
C TYR A 260 -13.34 -10.24 -4.80
N LEU A 261 -14.40 -11.04 -4.74
CA LEU A 261 -15.19 -11.39 -5.93
C LEU A 261 -15.87 -10.16 -6.54
N HIS A 262 -16.31 -9.20 -5.73
CA HIS A 262 -16.85 -7.93 -6.22
C HIS A 262 -15.78 -7.11 -6.95
N MET A 263 -14.61 -6.92 -6.35
CA MET A 263 -13.46 -6.27 -6.98
C MET A 263 -13.09 -6.96 -8.31
N LYS A 264 -13.01 -8.29 -8.32
CA LYS A 264 -12.67 -9.08 -9.50
C LYS A 264 -13.68 -8.89 -10.63
N ASN A 265 -14.97 -8.78 -10.31
CA ASN A 265 -16.00 -8.48 -11.31
C ASN A 265 -15.83 -7.07 -11.89
N ILE A 266 -15.60 -6.05 -11.05
CA ILE A 266 -15.34 -4.68 -11.51
C ILE A 266 -14.13 -4.64 -12.45
N VAL A 267 -13.00 -5.23 -12.05
CA VAL A 267 -11.78 -5.29 -12.85
C VAL A 267 -12.06 -5.97 -14.20
N LYS A 268 -12.79 -7.09 -14.18
CA LYS A 268 -13.16 -7.82 -15.40
C LYS A 268 -14.07 -7.00 -16.32
N GLU A 269 -15.05 -6.29 -15.77
CA GLU A 269 -16.00 -5.49 -16.56
C GLU A 269 -15.31 -4.29 -17.21
N VAL A 270 -14.46 -3.58 -16.47
CA VAL A 270 -13.74 -2.41 -16.99
C VAL A 270 -12.64 -2.79 -17.99
N GLN A 271 -11.96 -3.92 -17.81
CA GLN A 271 -10.87 -4.33 -18.71
C GLN A 271 -11.33 -5.05 -19.97
N ASN A 272 -12.57 -5.57 -20.01
CA ASN A 272 -13.13 -6.24 -21.19
C ASN A 272 -14.14 -5.38 -21.98
N GLY A 273 -14.55 -4.23 -21.45
CA GLY A 273 -15.43 -3.26 -22.12
C GLY A 273 -14.66 -2.16 -22.83
#